data_AF-A0AAN6RQ30-F1
#
_entry.id   AF-A0AAN6RQ30-F1
#
_cell.length_a   1.000
_cell.length_b   1.000
_cell.length_c   1.000
_cell.angle_alpha   90.00
_cell.angle_beta   90.00
_cell.angle_gamma   90.00
#
_symmetry.space_group_name_H-M   'P 1'
#
loop_
_entity.id
_entity.type
_entity.pdbx_description
1 polymer ?
#
loop_
_entity_poly.entity_id
_entity_poly.type
_entity_poly.pdbx_seq_one_letter_code
_entity_poly.pdbx_strand_id
1 'polypeptide(L)'
;MGLLSNLAVLLAAASAVSAADPAPADAPKITSITFSGNGCPNNAKFSGSFSDPVVIFPNFVASLPGNQTVACQAHLQASGASPGWQAAISRNTIKGRVSLSPGTALTYYTTVYFSQDAANTETMSGFISNTGDSTLNQAVTLVSKVDDKVWSPCTGDNGYTGILNVNFRGALAGDGKAYFEANTEEWDLVWRRC
;
A
#
# COMPACT_ATOMS: atom_id res chain seq x y z
N MET A 1 53.06 -36.28 38.94
CA MET A 1 52.01 -36.93 38.13
C MET A 1 50.66 -36.52 38.70
N GLY A 2 49.87 -35.77 37.93
CA GLY A 2 48.52 -35.34 38.34
C GLY A 2 48.00 -34.32 37.33
N LEU A 3 47.21 -34.80 36.38
CA LEU A 3 46.81 -34.09 35.16
C LEU A 3 45.80 -32.96 35.42
N LEU A 4 46.03 -31.85 34.73
CA LEU A 4 45.08 -30.75 34.50
C LEU A 4 43.86 -31.27 33.70
N SER A 5 42.65 -30.99 34.17
CA SER A 5 41.42 -31.20 33.41
C SER A 5 40.81 -29.85 33.06
N ASN A 6 40.97 -29.43 31.80
CA ASN A 6 40.32 -28.26 31.22
C ASN A 6 38.94 -28.67 30.70
N LEU A 7 37.87 -28.17 31.33
CA LEU A 7 36.51 -28.28 30.81
C LEU A 7 36.30 -27.19 29.76
N ALA A 8 36.29 -27.57 28.48
CA ALA A 8 35.86 -26.69 27.41
C ALA A 8 34.33 -26.68 27.33
N VAL A 9 33.71 -25.54 27.66
CA VAL A 9 32.28 -25.32 27.44
C VAL A 9 32.08 -24.95 25.96
N LEU A 10 31.48 -25.86 25.20
CA LEU A 10 31.01 -25.60 23.84
C LEU A 10 29.69 -24.82 23.92
N LEU A 11 29.74 -23.52 23.64
CA LEU A 11 28.54 -22.73 23.36
C LEU A 11 28.01 -23.12 21.97
N ALA A 12 26.89 -23.84 21.93
CA ALA A 12 26.13 -24.04 20.70
C ALA A 12 25.48 -22.71 20.30
N ALA A 13 25.94 -22.11 19.20
CA ALA A 13 25.28 -20.96 18.60
C ALA A 13 23.96 -21.42 17.96
N ALA A 14 22.84 -21.14 18.62
CA ALA A 14 21.52 -21.32 18.03
C ALA A 14 21.34 -20.27 16.92
N SER A 15 21.38 -20.72 15.67
CA SER A 15 20.99 -19.89 14.53
C SER A 15 19.49 -19.61 14.65
N ALA A 16 19.11 -18.37 14.93
CA ALA A 16 17.73 -17.93 14.87
C ALA A 16 17.23 -18.07 13.41
N VAL A 17 16.43 -19.09 13.15
CA VAL A 17 15.64 -19.17 11.92
C VAL A 17 14.62 -18.05 12.00
N SER A 18 14.74 -17.04 11.14
CA SER A 18 13.69 -16.04 10.94
C SER A 18 12.42 -16.78 10.54
N ALA A 19 11.44 -16.83 11.44
CA ALA A 19 10.12 -17.33 11.09
C ALA A 19 9.57 -16.44 9.97
N ALA A 20 9.21 -17.05 8.84
CA ALA A 20 8.46 -16.35 7.80
C ALA A 20 7.17 -15.79 8.40
N ASP A 21 6.75 -14.60 7.96
CA ASP A 21 5.48 -14.03 8.39
C ASP A 21 4.34 -15.04 8.15
N PRO A 22 3.44 -15.22 9.13
CA PRO A 22 2.41 -16.24 9.04
C PRO A 22 1.47 -15.91 7.86
N ALA A 23 1.32 -16.83 6.91
CA ALA A 23 0.45 -16.68 5.74
C ALA A 23 -0.40 -17.96 5.55
N PRO A 24 -1.57 -17.89 4.87
CA PRO A 24 -2.33 -19.09 4.54
C PRO A 24 -1.53 -20.03 3.65
N ALA A 25 -1.77 -21.34 3.79
CA ALA A 25 -1.12 -22.35 2.95
C ALA A 25 -1.48 -22.15 1.47
N ASP A 26 -2.73 -21.81 1.21
CA ASP A 26 -3.22 -21.40 -0.10
C ASP A 26 -3.40 -19.88 -0.13
N ALA A 27 -2.71 -19.20 -1.04
CA ALA A 27 -2.93 -17.78 -1.28
C ALA A 27 -4.20 -17.58 -2.12
N PRO A 28 -5.01 -16.55 -1.83
CA PRO A 28 -6.19 -16.28 -2.62
C PRO A 28 -5.81 -15.81 -4.03
N LYS A 29 -6.67 -16.12 -5.00
CA LYS A 29 -6.59 -15.60 -6.36
C LYS A 29 -7.52 -14.40 -6.48
N ILE A 30 -7.04 -13.36 -7.16
CA ILE A 30 -7.87 -12.21 -7.51
C ILE A 30 -8.92 -12.66 -8.52
N THR A 31 -10.19 -12.52 -8.17
CA THR A 31 -11.33 -12.92 -9.01
C THR A 31 -11.88 -11.74 -9.79
N SER A 32 -11.72 -10.52 -9.28
CA SER A 32 -12.15 -9.30 -9.94
C SER A 32 -11.33 -8.12 -9.43
N ILE A 33 -11.05 -7.16 -10.31
CA ILE A 33 -10.61 -5.83 -9.93
C ILE A 33 -11.26 -4.80 -10.85
N THR A 34 -11.82 -3.76 -10.25
CA THR A 34 -12.39 -2.63 -10.99
C THR A 34 -11.86 -1.33 -10.42
N PHE A 35 -11.87 -0.28 -11.24
CA PHE A 35 -11.36 1.03 -10.86
C PHE A 35 -12.43 2.10 -11.03
N SER A 36 -12.42 3.09 -10.14
CA SER A 36 -13.32 4.24 -10.21
C SER A 36 -12.59 5.53 -9.78
N GLY A 37 -13.15 6.69 -10.10
CA GLY A 37 -12.57 7.98 -9.75
C GLY A 37 -12.00 8.75 -10.95
N ASN A 38 -11.84 10.06 -10.77
CA ASN A 38 -11.41 10.98 -11.82
C ASN A 38 -9.91 10.85 -12.19
N GLY A 39 -9.10 10.22 -11.33
CA GLY A 39 -7.68 9.95 -11.56
C GLY A 39 -7.39 8.68 -12.38
N CYS A 40 -8.40 7.85 -12.66
CA CYS A 40 -8.24 6.63 -13.46
C CYS A 40 -9.50 6.29 -14.27
N PRO A 41 -9.86 7.11 -15.27
CA PRO A 41 -11.06 6.88 -16.08
C PRO A 41 -10.92 5.62 -16.95
N ASN A 42 -11.33 4.47 -16.40
CA ASN A 42 -11.45 3.16 -17.04
C ASN A 42 -10.18 2.61 -17.71
N ASN A 43 -9.00 3.13 -17.36
CA ASN A 43 -7.74 2.75 -18.00
C ASN A 43 -6.66 2.29 -17.02
N ALA A 44 -6.90 2.40 -15.70
CA ALA A 44 -6.01 1.80 -14.72
C ALA A 44 -5.88 0.30 -14.99
N LYS A 45 -4.65 -0.21 -14.81
CA LYS A 45 -4.32 -1.60 -15.04
C LYS A 45 -3.90 -2.24 -13.73
N PHE A 46 -4.00 -3.56 -13.70
CA PHE A 46 -3.55 -4.36 -12.58
C PHE A 46 -2.49 -5.35 -13.07
N SER A 47 -1.47 -5.58 -12.24
CA SER A 47 -0.46 -6.63 -12.41
C SER A 47 -0.08 -7.23 -11.05
N GLY A 48 0.56 -8.38 -11.07
CA GLY A 48 0.93 -9.11 -9.85
C GLY A 48 -0.17 -10.05 -9.37
N SER A 49 -0.07 -10.47 -8.11
CA SER A 49 -1.01 -11.36 -7.43
C SER A 49 -1.63 -10.67 -6.22
N PHE A 50 -2.40 -11.41 -5.41
CA PHE A 50 -2.90 -10.88 -4.15
C PHE A 50 -1.78 -10.56 -3.14
N SER A 51 -0.63 -11.23 -3.24
CA SER A 51 0.50 -11.04 -2.32
C SER A 51 1.41 -9.87 -2.71
N ASP A 52 1.36 -9.45 -3.98
CA ASP A 52 2.17 -8.39 -4.57
C ASP A 52 1.35 -7.56 -5.57
N PRO A 53 0.20 -7.00 -5.17
CA PRO A 53 -0.67 -6.26 -6.07
C PRO A 53 -0.02 -4.95 -6.50
N VAL A 54 -0.07 -4.70 -7.80
CA VAL A 54 0.40 -3.46 -8.40
C VAL A 54 -0.69 -2.86 -9.27
N VAL A 55 -1.14 -1.67 -8.91
CA VAL A 55 -1.99 -0.82 -9.74
C VAL A 55 -1.09 0.08 -10.58
N ILE A 56 -1.38 0.14 -11.88
CA ILE A 56 -0.68 1.00 -12.83
C ILE A 56 -1.65 2.10 -13.27
N PHE A 57 -1.21 3.34 -13.15
CA PHE A 57 -1.96 4.53 -13.52
C PHE A 57 -1.43 5.11 -14.83
N PRO A 58 -2.15 5.00 -15.97
CA PRO A 58 -1.66 5.61 -17.20
C PRO A 58 -1.79 7.13 -17.20
N ASN A 59 -2.80 7.70 -16.52
CA ASN A 59 -3.17 9.13 -16.62
C ASN A 59 -3.58 9.73 -15.26
N PHE A 60 -3.02 9.27 -14.14
CA PHE A 60 -3.31 9.89 -12.85
C PHE A 60 -2.52 11.19 -12.73
N VAL A 61 -3.20 12.32 -12.92
CA VAL A 61 -2.56 13.64 -12.95
C VAL A 61 -3.37 14.67 -12.16
N ALA A 62 -2.74 15.27 -11.14
CA ALA A 62 -3.20 16.48 -10.49
C ALA A 62 -2.45 17.69 -11.06
N SER A 63 -3.13 18.83 -11.23
CA SER A 63 -2.50 20.07 -11.70
C SER A 63 -3.04 21.34 -11.04
N LEU A 64 -2.18 22.34 -10.89
CA LEU A 64 -2.51 23.70 -10.52
C LEU A 64 -1.94 24.71 -11.55
N PRO A 65 -2.75 25.66 -12.03
CA PRO A 65 -4.22 25.67 -11.93
C PRO A 65 -4.82 24.52 -12.75
N GLY A 66 -5.99 24.02 -12.36
CA GLY A 66 -6.66 22.94 -13.08
C GLY A 66 -7.29 21.90 -12.15
N ASN A 67 -7.05 20.62 -12.44
CA ASN A 67 -7.60 19.52 -11.66
C ASN A 67 -6.75 19.30 -10.41
N GLN A 68 -6.93 20.16 -9.42
CA GLN A 68 -6.09 20.18 -8.23
C GLN A 68 -6.28 18.96 -7.33
N THR A 69 -7.36 18.19 -7.49
CA THR A 69 -7.63 16.99 -6.70
C THR A 69 -8.11 15.86 -7.59
N VAL A 70 -7.33 14.78 -7.62
CA VAL A 70 -7.65 13.54 -8.33
C VAL A 70 -7.60 12.37 -7.38
N ALA A 71 -8.49 11.41 -7.62
CA ALA A 71 -8.56 10.17 -6.87
C ALA A 71 -8.77 8.98 -7.81
N CYS A 72 -8.16 7.86 -7.47
CA CYS A 72 -8.42 6.57 -8.08
C CYS A 72 -8.68 5.56 -6.97
N GLN A 73 -9.80 4.86 -7.08
CA GLN A 73 -10.19 3.80 -6.17
C GLN A 73 -10.14 2.46 -6.90
N ALA A 74 -9.37 1.53 -6.36
CA ALA A 74 -9.38 0.13 -6.73
C ALA A 74 -10.37 -0.63 -5.85
N HIS A 75 -11.18 -1.49 -6.46
CA HIS A 75 -12.06 -2.44 -5.80
C HIS A 75 -11.60 -3.84 -6.16
N LEU A 76 -10.87 -4.50 -5.25
CA LEU A 76 -10.26 -5.81 -5.46
C LEU A 76 -11.04 -6.88 -4.72
N GLN A 77 -11.39 -7.95 -5.43
CA GLN A 77 -12.00 -9.15 -4.86
C GLN A 77 -11.07 -10.34 -5.05
N ALA A 78 -10.91 -11.15 -3.99
CA ALA A 78 -10.13 -12.38 -4.06
C ALA A 78 -10.78 -13.52 -3.26
N SER A 79 -10.45 -14.76 -3.64
CA SER A 79 -10.96 -15.98 -3.01
C SER A 79 -9.97 -17.15 -3.11
N GLY A 80 -10.20 -18.21 -2.34
CA GLY A 80 -9.36 -19.42 -2.35
C GLY A 80 -8.22 -19.41 -1.32
N ALA A 81 -8.23 -18.49 -0.36
CA ALA A 81 -7.35 -18.60 0.80
C ALA A 81 -7.75 -19.77 1.71
N SER A 82 -6.80 -20.42 2.39
CA SER A 82 -7.15 -21.43 3.39
C SER A 82 -8.04 -20.82 4.51
N PRO A 83 -8.92 -21.60 5.18
CA PRO A 83 -9.79 -21.08 6.23
C PRO A 83 -9.06 -20.55 7.48
N GLY A 84 -9.65 -19.56 8.15
CA GLY A 84 -9.17 -18.99 9.41
C GLY A 84 -8.06 -17.94 9.24
N TRP A 85 -8.08 -17.19 8.14
CA TRP A 85 -7.10 -16.13 7.87
C TRP A 85 -7.77 -14.80 7.57
N GLN A 86 -7.06 -13.73 7.91
CA GLN A 86 -7.38 -12.36 7.49
C GLN A 86 -6.15 -11.71 6.88
N ALA A 87 -6.36 -10.87 5.86
CA ALA A 87 -5.35 -10.03 5.26
C ALA A 87 -5.60 -8.56 5.57
N ALA A 88 -4.54 -7.76 5.65
CA ALA A 88 -4.62 -6.31 5.73
C ALA A 88 -3.48 -5.68 4.94
N ILE A 89 -3.69 -4.47 4.41
CA ILE A 89 -2.60 -3.65 3.89
C ILE A 89 -1.75 -3.19 5.09
N SER A 90 -0.45 -3.34 4.97
CA SER A 90 0.53 -2.86 5.95
C SER A 90 1.31 -1.65 5.45
N ARG A 91 1.46 -1.53 4.13
CA ARG A 91 2.16 -0.44 3.47
C ARG A 91 1.54 -0.16 2.11
N ASN A 92 1.49 1.11 1.75
CA ASN A 92 1.26 1.56 0.39
C ASN A 92 2.51 2.30 -0.13
N THR A 93 2.90 2.01 -1.37
CA THR A 93 4.01 2.66 -2.05
C THR A 93 3.55 3.23 -3.40
N ILE A 94 3.63 4.55 -3.55
CA ILE A 94 3.31 5.25 -4.79
C ILE A 94 4.61 5.69 -5.46
N LYS A 95 4.77 5.41 -6.75
CA LYS A 95 5.86 5.95 -7.56
C LYS A 95 5.30 6.94 -8.56
N GLY A 96 6.01 8.05 -8.73
CA GLY A 96 5.54 9.12 -9.62
C GLY A 96 6.53 10.25 -9.81
N ARG A 97 6.01 11.40 -10.24
CA ARG A 97 6.75 12.65 -10.37
C ARG A 97 5.96 13.82 -9.81
N VAL A 98 6.68 14.76 -9.23
CA VAL A 98 6.11 16.02 -8.74
C VAL A 98 6.89 17.21 -9.30
N SER A 99 6.16 18.27 -9.65
CA SER A 99 6.71 19.59 -9.98
C SER A 99 5.93 20.65 -9.18
N LEU A 100 6.57 21.34 -8.24
CA LEU A 100 5.95 22.31 -7.34
C LEU A 100 6.67 23.65 -7.49
N SER A 101 5.97 24.71 -7.87
CA SER A 101 6.49 26.09 -7.76
C SER A 101 6.66 26.47 -6.27
N PRO A 102 7.50 27.48 -5.94
CA PRO A 102 7.57 28.04 -4.59
C PRO A 102 6.18 28.30 -3.98
N GLY A 103 5.98 27.90 -2.73
CA GLY A 103 4.72 28.07 -2.01
C GLY A 103 3.61 27.09 -2.37
N THR A 104 3.86 26.13 -3.27
CA THR A 104 2.88 25.06 -3.57
C THR A 104 3.21 23.77 -2.84
N ALA A 105 2.18 22.94 -2.63
CA ALA A 105 2.31 21.67 -1.94
C ALA A 105 1.46 20.58 -2.59
N LEU A 106 1.91 19.33 -2.43
CA LEU A 106 1.15 18.11 -2.65
C LEU A 106 0.80 17.52 -1.29
N THR A 107 -0.48 17.22 -1.07
CA THR A 107 -0.92 16.30 -0.02
C THR A 107 -1.51 15.07 -0.68
N TYR A 108 -1.17 13.89 -0.17
CA TYR A 108 -1.66 12.63 -0.68
C TYR A 108 -2.29 11.80 0.43
N TYR A 109 -3.29 11.00 0.05
CA TYR A 109 -4.07 10.17 0.95
C TYR A 109 -4.23 8.79 0.34
N THR A 110 -4.18 7.76 1.17
CA THR A 110 -4.62 6.40 0.83
C THR A 110 -5.63 5.97 1.85
N THR A 111 -6.85 5.71 1.42
CA THR A 111 -7.94 5.24 2.29
C THR A 111 -8.22 3.77 1.99
N VAL A 112 -8.24 2.93 3.02
CA VAL A 112 -8.42 1.48 2.91
C VAL A 112 -9.62 1.03 3.75
N TYR A 113 -10.48 0.20 3.16
CA TYR A 113 -11.58 -0.46 3.88
C TYR A 113 -12.05 -1.71 3.14
N PHE A 114 -12.75 -2.61 3.84
CA PHE A 114 -13.45 -3.73 3.22
C PHE A 114 -14.94 -3.42 3.10
N SER A 115 -15.57 -3.73 1.96
CA SER A 115 -17.00 -3.42 1.75
C SER A 115 -17.92 -4.10 2.78
N GLN A 116 -17.49 -5.21 3.37
CA GLN A 116 -18.23 -5.96 4.40
C GLN A 116 -18.33 -5.21 5.74
N ASP A 117 -17.41 -4.28 5.98
CA ASP A 117 -17.37 -3.43 7.17
C ASP A 117 -16.84 -2.04 6.78
N ALA A 118 -17.56 -1.35 5.91
CA ALA A 118 -17.09 -0.08 5.35
C ALA A 118 -16.96 1.05 6.40
N ALA A 119 -17.54 0.89 7.59
CA ALA A 119 -17.36 1.81 8.70
C ALA A 119 -15.96 1.70 9.32
N ASN A 120 -15.33 0.52 9.24
CA ASN A 120 -13.95 0.30 9.64
C ASN A 120 -13.01 0.69 8.50
N THR A 121 -12.51 1.92 8.57
CA THR A 121 -11.68 2.52 7.53
C THR A 121 -10.41 3.07 8.17
N GLU A 122 -9.30 2.96 7.45
CA GLU A 122 -8.06 3.64 7.78
C GLU A 122 -7.65 4.58 6.65
N THR A 123 -7.09 5.75 7.00
CA THR A 123 -6.55 6.70 6.02
C THR A 123 -5.14 7.10 6.37
N MET A 124 -4.17 6.69 5.55
CA MET A 124 -2.81 7.24 5.63
C MET A 124 -2.72 8.52 4.82
N SER A 125 -1.87 9.45 5.27
CA SER A 125 -1.61 10.69 4.55
C SER A 125 -0.15 11.09 4.64
N GLY A 126 0.27 11.92 3.69
CA GLY A 126 1.56 12.58 3.71
C GLY A 126 1.56 13.81 2.83
N PHE A 127 2.64 14.58 2.88
CA PHE A 127 2.74 15.82 2.12
C PHE A 127 4.16 16.08 1.63
N ILE A 128 4.25 16.88 0.57
CA ILE A 128 5.48 17.47 0.03
C ILE A 128 5.18 18.95 -0.19
N SER A 129 5.91 19.82 0.49
CA SER A 129 5.80 21.27 0.33
C SER A 129 7.07 21.83 -0.31
N ASN A 130 6.94 22.76 -1.25
CA ASN A 130 8.08 23.53 -1.73
C ASN A 130 8.15 24.89 -1.01
N THR A 131 9.01 24.96 0.00
CA THR A 131 9.26 26.18 0.78
C THR A 131 10.49 26.96 0.30
N GLY A 132 11.12 26.53 -0.80
CA GLY A 132 12.28 27.20 -1.39
C GLY A 132 11.90 28.21 -2.46
N ASP A 133 12.92 28.87 -3.03
CA ASP A 133 12.73 29.97 -3.99
C ASP A 133 12.71 29.51 -5.46
N SER A 134 12.91 28.21 -5.72
CA SER A 134 12.94 27.63 -7.06
C SER A 134 11.93 26.48 -7.19
N THR A 135 11.63 26.07 -8.43
CA THR A 135 10.69 24.95 -8.67
C THR A 135 11.33 23.62 -8.24
N LEU A 136 10.63 22.89 -7.37
CA LEU A 136 10.96 21.51 -7.03
C LEU A 136 10.44 20.59 -8.12
N ASN A 137 11.30 19.91 -8.87
CA ASN A 137 10.89 18.96 -9.92
C ASN A 137 11.69 17.67 -9.83
N GLN A 138 11.05 16.59 -9.40
CA GLN A 138 11.74 15.31 -9.15
C GLN A 138 10.81 14.11 -9.27
N ALA A 139 11.41 12.93 -9.45
CA ALA A 139 10.73 11.67 -9.20
C ALA A 139 10.49 11.51 -7.69
N VAL A 140 9.40 10.85 -7.34
CA VAL A 140 9.01 10.62 -5.94
C VAL A 140 8.63 9.17 -5.72
N THR A 141 8.97 8.67 -4.53
CA THR A 141 8.46 7.42 -3.97
C THR A 141 7.79 7.76 -2.65
N LEU A 142 6.46 7.75 -2.63
CA LEU A 142 5.66 8.07 -1.46
C LEU A 142 5.35 6.76 -0.73
N VAL A 143 5.82 6.63 0.50
CA VAL A 143 5.61 5.42 1.30
C VAL A 143 4.73 5.77 2.49
N SER A 144 3.61 5.09 2.61
CA SER A 144 2.69 5.20 3.75
C SER A 144 2.60 3.86 4.47
N LYS A 145 2.83 3.84 5.78
CA LYS A 145 2.63 2.66 6.62
C LYS A 145 1.26 2.75 7.28
N VAL A 146 0.62 1.60 7.42
CA VAL A 146 -0.68 1.47 8.08
C VAL A 146 -0.44 1.22 9.56
N ASP A 147 -0.81 2.19 10.38
CA ASP A 147 -0.74 2.09 11.84
C ASP A 147 -1.83 1.12 12.32
N ASP A 148 -3.09 1.45 12.05
CA ASP A 148 -4.25 0.64 12.40
C ASP A 148 -4.74 -0.18 11.20
N LYS A 149 -4.44 -1.48 11.23
CA LYS A 149 -4.77 -2.40 10.13
C LYS A 149 -6.26 -2.68 10.06
N VAL A 150 -6.85 -2.37 8.90
CA VAL A 150 -8.19 -2.84 8.55
C VAL A 150 -8.08 -4.26 8.01
N TRP A 151 -8.59 -5.21 8.78
CA TRP A 151 -8.53 -6.63 8.45
C TRP A 151 -9.72 -7.05 7.58
N SER A 152 -9.46 -7.93 6.61
CA SER A 152 -10.48 -8.58 5.82
C SER A 152 -11.46 -9.38 6.70
N PRO A 153 -12.64 -9.79 6.20
CA PRO A 153 -13.40 -10.87 6.80
C PRO A 153 -12.53 -12.11 7.04
N CYS A 154 -12.86 -12.88 8.07
CA CYS A 154 -12.23 -14.17 8.32
C CYS A 154 -12.57 -15.16 7.20
N THR A 155 -11.57 -15.76 6.57
CA THR A 155 -11.78 -16.69 5.45
C THR A 155 -12.46 -17.97 5.94
N GLY A 156 -13.52 -18.38 5.25
CA GLY A 156 -14.19 -19.68 5.44
C GLY A 156 -13.81 -20.68 4.35
N ASP A 157 -14.65 -21.69 4.14
CA ASP A 157 -14.39 -22.78 3.18
C ASP A 157 -14.19 -22.32 1.73
N ASN A 158 -14.79 -21.19 1.33
CA ASN A 158 -14.62 -20.61 0.00
C ASN A 158 -13.37 -19.71 -0.12
N GLY A 159 -12.64 -19.50 0.98
CA GLY A 159 -11.44 -18.68 1.04
C GLY A 159 -11.65 -17.20 0.67
N TYR A 160 -12.88 -16.69 0.78
CA TYR A 160 -13.22 -15.32 0.40
C TYR A 160 -12.60 -14.28 1.34
N THR A 161 -11.90 -13.29 0.78
CA THR A 161 -11.21 -12.24 1.56
C THR A 161 -11.97 -10.92 1.62
N GLY A 162 -13.24 -10.89 1.21
CA GLY A 162 -13.97 -9.62 1.11
C GLY A 162 -13.68 -8.83 -0.18
N ILE A 163 -14.26 -7.63 -0.27
CA ILE A 163 -13.94 -6.65 -1.32
C ILE A 163 -13.06 -5.58 -0.68
N LEU A 164 -11.78 -5.59 -1.02
CA LEU A 164 -10.81 -4.60 -0.58
C LEU A 164 -10.97 -3.33 -1.43
N ASN A 165 -11.18 -2.20 -0.77
CA ASN A 165 -11.28 -0.89 -1.40
C ASN A 165 -10.04 -0.08 -1.01
N VAL A 166 -9.29 0.39 -2.00
CA VAL A 166 -8.13 1.25 -1.79
C VAL A 166 -8.30 2.49 -2.65
N ASN A 167 -8.42 3.65 -2.01
CA ASN A 167 -8.58 4.93 -2.68
C ASN A 167 -7.35 5.79 -2.49
N PHE A 168 -6.57 5.96 -3.54
CA PHE A 168 -5.45 6.89 -3.59
C PHE A 168 -5.90 8.25 -4.12
N ARG A 169 -5.61 9.32 -3.37
CA ARG A 169 -5.96 10.71 -3.72
C ARG A 169 -4.75 11.62 -3.63
N GLY A 170 -4.50 12.38 -4.68
CA GLY A 170 -3.54 13.49 -4.69
C GLY A 170 -4.28 14.83 -4.71
N ALA A 171 -3.86 15.76 -3.87
CA ALA A 171 -4.40 17.11 -3.77
C ALA A 171 -3.26 18.13 -3.77
N LEU A 172 -3.27 19.05 -4.73
CA LEU A 172 -2.34 20.16 -4.81
C LEU A 172 -2.94 21.42 -4.18
N ALA A 173 -2.10 22.25 -3.56
CA ALA A 173 -2.48 23.53 -2.97
C ALA A 173 -1.42 24.63 -3.22
N GLY A 174 -1.84 25.89 -3.09
CA GLY A 174 -1.02 27.10 -3.26
C GLY A 174 -1.43 27.94 -4.48
N ASP A 175 -0.77 29.08 -4.65
CA ASP A 175 -1.14 30.09 -5.67
C ASP A 175 -0.29 29.99 -6.96
N GLY A 176 0.64 29.04 -7.01
CA GLY A 176 1.57 28.84 -8.12
C GLY A 176 1.15 27.73 -9.09
N LYS A 177 2.11 27.32 -9.93
CA LYS A 177 1.94 26.13 -10.78
C LYS A 177 2.41 24.89 -10.04
N ALA A 178 1.62 23.83 -10.10
CA ALA A 178 2.02 22.54 -9.55
C ALA A 178 1.50 21.40 -10.43
N TYR A 179 2.19 20.28 -10.39
CA TYR A 179 1.87 19.08 -11.14
C TYR A 179 2.28 17.86 -10.32
N PHE A 180 1.40 16.87 -10.27
CA PHE A 180 1.70 15.56 -9.69
C PHE A 180 1.15 14.49 -10.60
N GLU A 181 2.01 13.53 -10.92
CA GLU A 181 1.67 12.33 -11.69
C GLU A 181 2.04 11.11 -10.88
N ALA A 182 1.08 10.20 -10.71
CA ALA A 182 1.31 8.89 -10.13
C ALA A 182 1.36 7.85 -11.25
N ASN A 183 2.31 6.93 -11.18
CA ASN A 183 2.58 5.93 -12.21
C ASN A 183 2.18 4.54 -11.71
N THR A 184 2.56 4.20 -10.48
CA THR A 184 2.20 2.93 -9.85
C THR A 184 1.82 3.11 -8.39
N GLU A 185 0.98 2.18 -7.92
CA GLU A 185 0.62 1.98 -6.53
C GLU A 185 0.83 0.49 -6.18
N GLU A 186 1.62 0.23 -5.14
CA GLU A 186 2.04 -1.11 -4.71
C GLU A 186 1.61 -1.30 -3.25
N TRP A 187 0.94 -2.42 -2.94
CA TRP A 187 0.50 -2.72 -1.57
C TRP A 187 1.28 -3.89 -0.99
N ASP A 188 1.84 -3.70 0.20
CA ASP A 188 2.37 -4.81 1.00
C ASP A 188 1.25 -5.31 1.91
N LEU A 189 0.91 -6.60 1.80
CA LEU A 189 -0.09 -7.23 2.65
C LEU A 189 0.55 -8.03 3.78
N VAL A 190 -0.13 -8.04 4.91
CA VAL A 190 0.17 -8.92 6.05
C VAL A 190 -1.03 -9.78 6.37
N TRP A 191 -0.75 -10.91 7.01
CA TRP A 191 -1.73 -11.93 7.33
C TRP A 191 -1.77 -12.19 8.83
N ARG A 192 -2.94 -12.59 9.32
CA ARG A 192 -3.11 -13.12 10.68
C ARG A 192 -4.15 -14.22 10.72
N ARG A 193 -4.10 -14.99 11.80
CA ARG A 193 -5.16 -15.96 12.13
C ARG A 193 -6.39 -15.26 12.68
N CYS A 194 -7.53 -15.81 12.28
CA CYS A 194 -8.81 -15.75 12.95
C CYS A 194 -9.27 -17.22 13.16
#